data_AF-A0A9X3W6N8-F1
#
_entry.id   AF-A0A9X3W6N8-F1
#
_cell.length_a   1.000
_cell.length_b   1.000
_cell.length_c   1.000
_cell.angle_alpha   90.00
_cell.angle_beta   90.00
_cell.angle_gamma   90.00
#
_symmetry.space_group_name_H-M   'P 1'
#
loop_
_entity.id
_entity.type
_entity.pdbx_description
1 polymer ?
#
loop_
_entity_poly.entity_id
_entity_poly.type
_entity_poly.pdbx_seq_one_letter_code
_entity_poly.pdbx_strand_id
1 'polypeptide(L)'
;MTTEINSEEKAKREEFANLWITTHSNEIPSDSIPFVKQKLEDLPTNRQTTIQALNLKNPVIALLLSLFFGCLGIDRFYNGQIGLGIGKLLTLGGLGFWAIIDWFLIMGAVKKNNLNKLTLVI
;
A
#
# COMPACT_ATOMS: atom_id res chain seq x y z
N MET A 1 -24.18 29.33 14.39
CA MET A 1 -23.73 28.29 15.34
C MET A 1 -23.67 26.89 14.71
N THR A 2 -24.71 26.41 14.00
CA THR A 2 -24.68 25.08 13.33
C THR A 2 -23.82 25.02 12.06
N THR A 3 -23.64 26.14 11.35
CA THR A 3 -22.82 26.23 10.14
C THR A 3 -21.31 26.24 10.42
N GLU A 4 -20.86 26.85 11.52
CA GLU A 4 -19.44 26.93 11.90
C GLU A 4 -18.89 25.58 12.35
N ILE A 5 -19.68 24.81 13.11
CA ILE A 5 -19.31 23.45 13.57
C ILE A 5 -19.10 22.51 12.37
N ASN A 6 -19.94 22.61 11.34
CA ASN A 6 -19.82 21.79 10.13
C ASN A 6 -18.59 22.18 9.28
N SER A 7 -18.19 23.46 9.28
CA SER A 7 -16.98 23.90 8.58
C SER A 7 -15.69 23.45 9.26
N GLU A 8 -15.63 23.47 10.60
CA GLU A 8 -14.46 22.98 11.33
C GLU A 8 -14.28 21.47 11.18
N GLU A 9 -15.37 20.71 11.21
CA GLU A 9 -15.30 19.27 11.04
C GLU A 9 -14.82 18.90 9.64
N LYS A 10 -15.30 19.60 8.61
CA LYS A 10 -14.82 19.43 7.23
C LYS A 10 -13.33 19.76 7.10
N ALA A 11 -12.87 20.86 7.70
CA ALA A 11 -11.45 21.25 7.69
C ALA A 11 -10.56 20.18 8.35
N LYS A 12 -10.99 19.60 9.49
CA LYS A 12 -10.27 18.51 10.15
C LYS A 12 -10.16 17.25 9.27
N ARG A 13 -11.20 16.93 8.50
CA ARG A 13 -11.20 15.79 7.56
C ARG A 13 -10.25 16.03 6.37
N GLU A 14 -10.23 17.25 5.84
CA GLU A 14 -9.29 17.64 4.79
C GLU A 14 -7.84 17.62 5.27
N GLU A 15 -7.57 18.13 6.48
CA GLU A 15 -6.24 18.08 7.10
C GLU A 15 -5.80 16.63 7.31
N PHE A 16 -6.69 15.79 7.85
CA PHE A 16 -6.42 14.35 8.01
C PHE A 16 -6.10 13.69 6.66
N ALA A 17 -6.89 13.94 5.62
CA ALA A 17 -6.65 13.36 4.29
C ALA A 17 -5.29 13.80 3.73
N ASN A 18 -4.96 15.09 3.82
CA ASN A 18 -3.68 15.61 3.33
C ASN A 18 -2.48 15.06 4.11
N LEU A 19 -2.58 14.99 5.44
CA LEU A 19 -1.53 14.41 6.29
C LEU A 19 -1.34 12.94 5.96
N TRP A 20 -2.43 12.18 5.88
CA TRP A 20 -2.39 10.76 5.60
C TRP A 20 -1.77 10.45 4.24
N ILE A 21 -2.15 11.19 3.20
CA ILE A 21 -1.57 11.07 1.85
C ILE A 21 -0.09 11.39 1.87
N THR A 22 0.33 12.42 2.61
CA THR A 22 1.75 12.79 2.71
C THR A 22 2.56 11.64 3.33
N THR A 23 2.06 11.04 4.41
CA THR A 23 2.71 9.92 5.09
C THR A 23 2.79 8.65 4.24
N HIS A 24 1.72 8.32 3.50
CA HIS A 24 1.61 7.02 2.79
C HIS A 24 1.73 7.13 1.26
N SER A 25 2.11 8.29 0.73
CA SER A 25 2.24 8.55 -0.72
C SER A 25 3.11 7.53 -1.45
N ASN A 26 4.16 7.03 -0.80
CA ASN A 26 5.08 6.04 -1.37
C ASN A 26 4.51 4.61 -1.35
N GLU A 27 3.51 4.34 -0.54
CA GLU A 27 2.98 3.01 -0.27
C GLU A 27 1.76 2.67 -1.12
N ILE A 28 1.16 3.66 -1.78
CA ILE A 28 0.04 3.52 -2.69
C ILE A 28 0.41 3.88 -4.14
N PRO A 29 -0.38 3.44 -5.13
CA PRO A 29 -0.21 3.84 -6.52
C PRO A 29 -0.48 5.34 -6.72
N SER A 30 0.41 6.05 -7.40
CA SER A 30 0.31 7.51 -7.55
C SER A 30 -0.92 7.99 -8.33
N ASP A 31 -1.41 7.16 -9.24
CA ASP A 31 -2.64 7.33 -10.00
C ASP A 31 -3.90 7.26 -9.12
N SER A 32 -3.83 6.58 -7.98
CA SER A 32 -4.95 6.44 -7.05
C SER A 32 -5.02 7.54 -5.98
N ILE A 33 -3.98 8.37 -5.84
CA ILE A 33 -3.90 9.42 -4.81
C ILE A 33 -5.12 10.35 -4.82
N PRO A 34 -5.59 10.86 -5.98
CA PRO A 34 -6.76 11.73 -6.02
C PRO A 34 -8.03 11.03 -5.50
N PHE A 35 -8.21 9.76 -5.87
CA PHE A 35 -9.35 8.94 -5.46
C PHE A 35 -9.32 8.66 -3.96
N VAL A 36 -8.16 8.24 -3.43
CA VAL A 36 -7.99 7.97 -2.00
C VAL A 36 -8.19 9.26 -1.19
N LYS A 37 -7.61 10.38 -1.63
CA LYS A 37 -7.79 11.67 -0.96
C LYS A 37 -9.27 12.04 -0.84
N GLN A 38 -10.02 11.99 -1.94
CA GLN A 38 -11.45 12.28 -1.93
C GLN A 38 -12.20 11.38 -0.96
N LYS A 39 -11.93 10.07 -1.01
CA LYS A 39 -12.53 9.10 -0.10
C LYS A 39 -12.23 9.40 1.37
N LEU A 40 -11.01 9.83 1.69
CA LEU A 40 -10.61 10.18 3.05
C LEU A 40 -11.26 11.47 3.56
N GLU A 41 -11.50 12.44 2.68
CA GLU A 41 -12.23 13.68 3.02
C GLU A 41 -13.70 13.39 3.35
N ASP A 42 -14.31 12.45 2.63
CA ASP A 42 -15.69 12.01 2.84
C ASP A 42 -15.85 11.08 4.06
N LEU A 43 -14.76 10.54 4.60
CA LEU A 43 -14.83 9.61 5.73
C LEU A 43 -15.29 10.32 7.02
N PRO A 44 -16.20 9.69 7.78
CA PRO A 44 -16.55 10.18 9.10
C PRO A 44 -15.37 10.00 10.08
N THR A 45 -15.24 10.94 11.01
CA THR A 45 -14.12 11.04 11.96
C THR A 45 -13.87 9.75 12.76
N ASN A 46 -14.93 8.99 13.05
CA ASN A 46 -14.85 7.72 13.77
C ASN A 46 -14.14 6.59 13.00
N ARG A 47 -14.03 6.67 11.66
CA ARG A 47 -13.34 5.67 10.83
C ARG A 47 -11.86 6.02 10.55
N GLN A 48 -11.43 7.24 10.87
CA GLN A 48 -10.03 7.67 10.67
C GLN A 48 -9.05 6.79 11.45
N THR A 49 -9.44 6.31 12.64
CA THR A 49 -8.65 5.39 13.46
C THR A 49 -8.44 4.03 12.79
N THR A 50 -9.45 3.53 12.05
CA THR A 50 -9.33 2.27 11.29
C THR A 50 -8.33 2.42 10.14
N ILE A 51 -8.32 3.58 9.48
CA ILE A 51 -7.38 3.88 8.40
C ILE A 51 -5.95 4.00 8.92
N GLN A 52 -5.75 4.61 10.07
CA GLN A 52 -4.42 4.68 10.71
C GLN A 52 -3.93 3.31 11.20
N ALA A 53 -4.84 2.41 11.58
CA ALA A 53 -4.51 1.06 12.01
C ALA A 53 -4.18 0.10 10.84
N LEU A 54 -4.40 0.51 9.58
CA LEU A 54 -4.06 -0.32 8.43
C LEU A 54 -2.56 -0.53 8.32
N ASN A 55 -2.16 -1.80 8.35
CA ASN A 55 -0.77 -2.18 8.11
C ASN A 55 -0.49 -2.19 6.61
N LEU A 56 -0.11 -1.03 6.10
CA LEU A 56 0.43 -0.85 4.75
C LEU A 56 1.90 -1.27 4.73
N LYS A 57 2.28 -1.98 3.68
CA LYS A 57 3.64 -2.52 3.54
C LYS A 57 4.48 -1.56 2.72
N ASN A 58 5.71 -1.32 3.16
CA ASN A 58 6.61 -0.44 2.42
C ASN A 58 7.17 -1.15 1.16
N PRO A 59 6.94 -0.63 -0.06
CA PRO A 59 7.42 -1.23 -1.30
C PRO A 59 8.94 -1.30 -1.40
N VAL A 60 9.66 -0.37 -0.77
CA VAL A 60 11.13 -0.34 -0.75
C VAL A 60 11.67 -1.48 0.10
N ILE A 61 11.05 -1.75 1.26
CA ILE A 61 11.40 -2.91 2.09
C ILE A 61 11.19 -4.21 1.30
N ALA A 62 10.08 -4.32 0.58
CA ALA A 62 9.82 -5.49 -0.27
C ALA A 62 10.86 -5.64 -1.39
N LEU A 63 11.33 -4.54 -1.98
CA LEU A 63 12.40 -4.55 -2.97
C LEU A 63 13.74 -4.98 -2.35
N LEU A 64 14.09 -4.49 -1.16
CA LEU A 64 15.30 -4.92 -0.45
C LEU A 64 15.24 -6.42 -0.12
N LEU A 65 14.09 -6.92 0.34
CA LEU A 65 13.88 -8.35 0.53
C LEU A 65 14.06 -9.13 -0.77
N SER A 66 13.56 -8.60 -1.90
CA SER A 66 13.75 -9.20 -3.22
C SER A 66 15.22 -9.19 -3.68
N LEU A 67 15.99 -8.16 -3.31
CA LEU A 67 17.40 -8.06 -3.65
C LEU A 67 18.26 -9.08 -2.87
N PHE A 68 18.06 -9.19 -1.56
CA PHE A 68 18.87 -10.08 -0.71
C PHE A 68 18.36 -11.53 -0.69
N PHE A 69 17.06 -11.75 -0.87
CA PHE A 69 16.40 -13.04 -0.71
C PHE A 69 15.56 -13.46 -1.94
N GLY A 70 15.69 -12.78 -3.08
CA GLY A 70 14.90 -13.05 -4.29
C GLY A 70 15.08 -14.44 -4.89
N CYS A 71 16.26 -15.07 -4.71
CA CYS A 71 16.49 -16.46 -5.11
C CYS A 71 15.64 -17.47 -4.29
N LEU A 72 15.26 -17.10 -3.06
CA LEU A 72 14.40 -17.90 -2.18
C LEU A 72 12.90 -17.52 -2.32
N GLY A 73 12.57 -16.46 -3.05
CA GLY A 73 11.19 -16.00 -3.25
C GLY A 73 10.53 -15.37 -2.01
N ILE A 74 11.31 -14.99 -1.00
CA ILE A 74 10.83 -14.46 0.30
C ILE A 74 10.05 -13.15 0.14
N ASP A 75 10.35 -12.36 -0.88
CA ASP A 75 9.65 -11.14 -1.27
C ASP A 75 8.19 -11.40 -1.69
N ARG A 76 7.93 -12.48 -2.44
CA ARG A 76 6.57 -12.90 -2.84
C ARG A 76 5.77 -13.41 -1.65
N PHE A 77 6.41 -14.15 -0.73
CA PHE A 77 5.80 -14.55 0.54
C PHE A 77 5.44 -13.33 1.40
N TYR A 78 6.32 -12.32 1.44
CA TYR A 78 6.05 -11.07 2.16
C TYR A 78 4.81 -10.35 1.60
N ASN A 79 4.61 -10.33 0.28
CA ASN A 79 3.41 -9.71 -0.31
C ASN A 79 2.15 -10.61 -0.29
N GLY A 80 2.21 -11.82 0.29
CA GLY A 80 1.09 -12.77 0.33
C GLY A 80 0.86 -13.53 -0.99
N GLN A 81 1.78 -13.43 -1.95
CA GLN A 81 1.71 -14.11 -3.25
C GLN A 81 2.40 -15.48 -3.19
N ILE A 82 1.89 -16.34 -2.31
CA ILE A 82 2.47 -17.65 -1.97
C ILE A 82 2.64 -18.55 -3.20
N GLY A 83 1.66 -18.57 -4.13
CA GLY A 83 1.71 -19.42 -5.32
C GLY A 83 2.88 -19.09 -6.28
N LEU A 84 3.21 -17.81 -6.44
CA LEU A 84 4.36 -17.39 -7.27
C LEU A 84 5.70 -17.66 -6.58
N GLY A 85 5.75 -17.56 -5.25
CA GLY A 85 6.91 -17.97 -4.45
C GLY A 85 7.22 -19.46 -4.60
N ILE A 86 6.20 -20.31 -4.52
CA ILE A 86 6.32 -21.77 -4.72
C ILE A 86 6.77 -22.11 -6.14
N GLY A 87 6.24 -21.41 -7.16
CA GLY A 87 6.68 -21.57 -8.55
C GLY A 87 8.19 -21.32 -8.73
N LYS A 88 8.72 -20.26 -8.12
CA LYS A 88 10.16 -19.97 -8.13
C LYS A 88 11.00 -21.09 -7.49
N LEU A 89 10.54 -21.64 -6.36
CA LEU A 89 11.22 -22.74 -5.67
C LEU A 89 11.24 -24.03 -6.50
N LEU A 90 10.13 -24.36 -7.18
CA LEU A 90 10.05 -25.51 -8.08
C LEU A 90 10.96 -25.39 -9.31
N THR A 91 11.24 -24.15 -9.75
CA THR A 91 12.17 -23.87 -10.86
C THR A 91 13.63 -23.68 -10.43
N LEU A 92 14.02 -24.08 -9.20
CA LEU A 92 15.37 -23.87 -8.64
C LEU A 92 15.80 -22.39 -8.60
N GLY A 93 14.87 -21.47 -8.35
CA GLY A 93 15.19 -20.04 -8.22
C GLY A 93 15.53 -19.34 -9.54
N GLY A 94 15.21 -19.95 -10.69
CA GLY A 94 15.17 -19.28 -12.00
C GLY A 94 16.43 -18.47 -12.36
N LEU A 95 17.64 -19.04 -12.20
CA LEU A 95 18.91 -18.54 -12.79
C LEU A 95 19.17 -17.02 -12.68
N GLY A 96 18.65 -16.33 -11.66
CA GLY A 96 18.78 -14.88 -11.47
C GLY A 96 17.93 -13.99 -12.42
N PHE A 97 17.55 -14.47 -13.61
CA PHE A 97 16.72 -13.70 -14.55
C PHE A 97 15.33 -13.36 -13.98
N TRP A 98 14.75 -14.31 -13.23
CA TRP A 98 13.48 -14.11 -12.52
C TRP A 98 13.57 -13.11 -11.36
N ALA A 99 14.77 -12.85 -10.82
CA ALA A 99 14.97 -11.84 -9.79
C ALA A 99 14.92 -10.42 -10.40
N ILE A 100 15.52 -10.23 -11.58
CA ILE A 100 15.54 -8.94 -12.29
C ILE A 100 14.13 -8.49 -12.63
N ILE A 101 13.29 -9.39 -13.19
CA ILE A 101 11.90 -9.10 -13.52
C ILE A 101 11.10 -8.73 -12.25
N ASP A 102 11.38 -9.42 -11.14
CA ASP A 102 10.67 -9.17 -9.89
C ASP A 102 11.02 -7.82 -9.26
N TRP A 103 12.24 -7.30 -9.44
CA TRP A 103 12.61 -5.97 -8.94
C TRP A 103 11.69 -4.88 -9.49
N PHE A 104 11.26 -4.98 -10.74
CA PHE A 104 10.32 -4.02 -11.34
C PHE A 104 8.86 -4.30 -10.96
N LEU A 105 8.48 -5.58 -10.80
CA LEU A 105 7.08 -5.95 -10.50
C LEU A 105 6.71 -5.81 -9.02
N ILE A 106 7.64 -6.04 -8.09
CA ILE A 106 7.34 -6.13 -6.66
C ILE A 106 6.80 -4.81 -6.10
N MET A 107 7.35 -3.68 -6.53
CA MET A 107 6.89 -2.36 -6.06
C MET A 107 5.43 -2.10 -6.45
N GLY A 108 5.07 -2.36 -7.71
CA GLY A 108 3.69 -2.21 -8.17
C GLY A 108 2.74 -3.20 -7.48
N ALA A 109 3.19 -4.43 -7.28
CA ALA A 109 2.40 -5.46 -6.60
C ALA A 109 2.12 -5.13 -5.13
N VAL A 110 3.09 -4.55 -4.41
CA VAL A 110 2.90 -4.13 -3.00
C VAL A 110 1.97 -2.93 -2.93
N LYS A 111 2.19 -1.90 -3.77
CA LYS A 111 1.32 -0.73 -3.83
C LYS A 111 -0.13 -1.10 -4.15
N LYS A 112 -0.35 -2.00 -5.11
CA LYS A 112 -1.68 -2.51 -5.46
C LYS A 112 -2.34 -3.26 -4.30
N ASN A 113 -1.58 -4.08 -3.57
CA ASN A 113 -2.10 -4.81 -2.42
C ASN A 113 -2.49 -3.88 -1.26
N ASN A 114 -1.67 -2.84 -1.01
CA ASN A 114 -1.97 -1.79 -0.05
C ASN A 114 -3.25 -1.02 -0.43
N LEU A 115 -3.41 -0.68 -1.71
CA LEU A 115 -4.63 -0.04 -2.21
C LEU A 115 -5.86 -0.92 -1.98
N ASN A 116 -5.79 -2.21 -2.30
CA ASN A 116 -6.91 -3.12 -2.08
C ASN A 116 -7.34 -3.15 -0.61
N LYS A 117 -6.39 -3.16 0.34
CA LYS A 117 -6.70 -3.09 1.77
C LYS A 117 -7.41 -1.79 2.15
N LEU A 118 -7.00 -0.66 1.58
CA LEU A 118 -7.63 0.64 1.82
C LEU A 118 -9.06 0.66 1.29
N THR A 119 -9.27 0.20 0.05
CA THR A 119 -10.58 0.13 -0.59
C THR A 119 -11.59 -0.74 0.17
N LEU A 120 -11.13 -1.68 1.00
CA LEU A 120 -12.03 -2.46 1.87
C LEU A 120 -12.54 -1.67 3.08
N VAL A 121 -11.88 -0.57 3.45
CA VAL A 121 -12.20 0.23 4.64
C VAL A 121 -12.89 1.56 4.28
N ILE A 122 -12.56 2.15 3.12
CA ILE A 122 -13.10 3.42 2.60
C ILE A 122 -14.28 3.23 1.64
#